data_AF-E1LRE1-F1
#
_entry.id   AF-E1LRE1-F1
#
_cell.length_a   1.000
_cell.length_b   1.000
_cell.length_c   1.000
_cell.angle_alpha   90.00
_cell.angle_beta   90.00
_cell.angle_gamma   90.00
#
_symmetry.space_group_name_H-M   'P 1'
#
loop_
_entity.id
_entity.type
_entity.pdbx_description
1 polymer ?
#
loop_
_entity_poly.entity_id
_entity_poly.type
_entity_poly.pdbx_seq_one_letter_code
_entity_poly.pdbx_strand_id
1 'polypeptide(L)'
;METPKIQLGYLESISQVLALKPENLTIERYAIWQLFKQTDEETFYQLAHHLFVTTNQEDSLVVSKLDATPEGYRLFKELVEEETGWF
;
A
#
# COMPACT_ATOMS: atom_id res chain seq x y z
N MET A 1 -11.16 -19.29 -13.38
CA MET A 1 -10.01 -18.41 -13.63
C MET A 1 -9.88 -17.56 -12.39
N GLU A 2 -8.85 -17.81 -11.58
CA GLU A 2 -8.56 -16.96 -10.44
C GLU A 2 -8.12 -15.61 -11.00
N THR A 3 -8.84 -14.54 -10.67
CA THR A 3 -8.41 -13.20 -11.06
C THR A 3 -7.06 -12.93 -10.39
N PRO A 4 -6.07 -12.40 -11.12
CA PRO A 4 -4.77 -12.07 -10.55
C PRO A 4 -4.98 -11.23 -9.28
N LYS A 5 -4.54 -11.72 -8.13
CA LYS A 5 -4.72 -10.97 -6.88
C LYS A 5 -3.77 -9.79 -6.90
N ILE A 6 -4.37 -8.61 -6.91
CA ILE A 6 -3.67 -7.34 -6.81
C ILE A 6 -3.48 -7.04 -5.32
N GLN A 7 -2.29 -6.62 -4.92
CA GLN A 7 -1.98 -6.26 -3.54
C GLN A 7 -1.23 -4.93 -3.49
N LEU A 8 -1.44 -4.18 -2.41
CA LEU A 8 -0.71 -2.95 -2.17
C LEU A 8 0.59 -3.26 -1.45
N GLY A 9 1.70 -2.82 -2.03
CA GLY A 9 3.02 -2.83 -1.44
C GLY A 9 3.53 -1.43 -1.14
N TYR A 10 4.50 -1.36 -0.25
CA TYR A 10 5.16 -0.11 0.11
C TYR A 10 6.66 -0.33 0.34
N LEU A 11 7.45 0.70 0.07
CA LEU A 11 8.88 0.70 0.34
C LEU A 11 9.15 0.94 1.83
N GLU A 12 10.23 0.36 2.37
CA GLU A 12 10.64 0.56 3.77
C GLU A 12 10.88 2.03 4.13
N SER A 13 11.22 2.87 3.15
CA SER A 13 11.37 4.32 3.31
C SER A 13 10.08 5.01 3.80
N ILE A 14 8.92 4.37 3.65
CA ILE A 14 7.64 4.93 4.11
C ILE A 14 7.61 5.12 5.63
N SER A 15 8.33 4.31 6.40
CA SER A 15 8.44 4.47 7.86
C SER A 15 9.00 5.84 8.24
N GLN A 16 9.88 6.44 7.42
CA GLN A 16 10.41 7.78 7.67
C GLN A 16 9.35 8.87 7.44
N VAL A 17 8.55 8.73 6.38
CA VAL A 17 7.46 9.67 6.06
C VAL A 17 6.36 9.59 7.12
N LEU A 18 6.07 8.38 7.60
CA LEU A 18 5.09 8.12 8.65
C LEU A 18 5.64 8.33 10.08
N ALA A 19 6.88 8.81 10.21
CA ALA A 19 7.57 9.03 11.49
C ALA A 19 7.54 7.81 12.44
N LEU A 20 7.51 6.61 11.89
CA LEU A 20 7.54 5.36 12.65
C LEU A 20 8.99 5.07 13.08
N LYS A 21 9.15 4.58 14.33
CA LYS A 21 10.45 4.09 14.81
C LYS A 21 10.63 2.64 14.39
N PRO A 22 11.69 2.31 13.64
CA PRO A 22 11.93 0.95 13.17
C PRO A 22 12.52 0.09 14.27
N GLU A 23 11.64 -0.39 15.15
CA GLU A 23 12.01 -1.32 16.23
C GLU A 23 11.36 -2.70 16.04
N ASN A 24 10.24 -2.80 15.32
CA ASN A 24 9.54 -4.08 15.10
C ASN A 24 8.66 -4.09 13.83
N LEU A 25 9.13 -4.80 12.80
CA LEU A 25 8.49 -4.90 11.48
C LEU A 25 7.02 -5.36 11.52
N THR A 26 6.66 -6.26 12.44
CA THR A 26 5.28 -6.77 12.56
C THR A 26 4.34 -5.68 13.10
N ILE A 27 4.81 -4.90 14.07
CA ILE A 27 4.06 -3.78 14.65
C ILE A 27 3.99 -2.63 13.66
N GLU A 28 5.08 -2.35 12.96
CA GLU A 28 5.14 -1.32 11.92
C GLU A 28 4.17 -1.64 10.78
N ARG A 29 4.11 -2.88 10.29
CA ARG A 29 3.16 -3.26 9.25
C ARG A 29 1.72 -2.96 9.67
N TYR A 30 1.33 -3.33 10.88
CA TYR A 30 0.00 -3.01 11.38
C TYR A 30 -0.25 -1.50 11.49
N ALA A 31 0.71 -0.74 12.03
CA ALA A 31 0.61 0.71 12.17
C ALA A 31 0.50 1.42 10.80
N ILE A 32 1.29 1.00 9.82
CA ILE A 32 1.24 1.50 8.44
C ILE A 32 -0.14 1.28 7.84
N TRP A 33 -0.72 0.08 7.99
CA TRP A 33 -2.07 -0.20 7.50
C TRP A 33 -3.16 0.65 8.17
N GLN A 34 -3.04 0.89 9.49
CA GLN A 34 -3.97 1.79 10.20
C GLN A 34 -3.84 3.24 9.69
N LEU A 35 -2.63 3.70 9.40
CA LEU A 35 -2.38 5.02 8.82
C LEU A 35 -2.94 5.10 7.40
N PHE A 36 -2.78 4.07 6.58
CA PHE A 36 -3.36 3.99 5.24
C PHE A 36 -4.89 4.06 5.24
N LYS A 37 -5.56 3.45 6.22
CA LYS A 37 -7.02 3.60 6.39
C LYS A 37 -7.46 5.04 6.56
N GLN A 38 -6.69 5.81 7.34
CA GLN A 38 -6.98 7.21 7.68
C GLN A 38 -6.39 8.21 6.69
N THR A 39 -5.58 7.74 5.74
CA THR A 39 -4.91 8.56 4.74
C THR A 39 -5.95 9.24 3.85
N ASP A 40 -5.89 10.57 3.83
CA ASP A 40 -6.59 11.42 2.87
C ASP A 40 -5.84 11.52 1.54
N GLU A 41 -6.45 12.14 0.55
CA GLU A 41 -5.90 12.25 -0.81
C GLU A 41 -4.60 13.06 -0.88
N GLU A 42 -4.45 14.11 -0.06
CA GLU A 42 -3.24 14.95 -0.04
C GLU A 42 -2.06 14.16 0.54
N THR A 43 -2.28 13.47 1.65
CA THR A 43 -1.30 12.57 2.26
C THR A 43 -0.95 11.42 1.30
N PHE A 44 -1.93 10.86 0.59
CA PHE A 44 -1.69 9.84 -0.43
C PHE A 44 -0.71 10.32 -1.49
N TYR A 45 -0.84 11.55 -2.00
CA TYR A 45 0.08 12.06 -3.02
C TYR A 45 1.53 12.16 -2.53
N GLN A 46 1.74 12.42 -1.25
CA GLN A 46 3.08 12.37 -0.65
C GLN A 46 3.59 10.94 -0.54
N LEU A 47 2.72 9.99 -0.19
CA LEU A 47 3.06 8.58 -0.03
C LEU A 47 3.21 7.82 -1.35
N ALA A 48 2.56 8.25 -2.44
CA ALA A 48 2.47 7.54 -3.72
C ALA A 48 3.85 7.16 -4.28
N HIS A 49 4.88 7.99 -4.09
CA HIS A 49 6.27 7.67 -4.48
C HIS A 49 6.87 6.45 -3.78
N HIS A 50 6.28 6.05 -2.66
CA HIS A 50 6.66 4.89 -1.84
C HIS A 50 5.69 3.73 -1.98
N LEU A 51 4.60 3.89 -2.73
CA LEU A 51 3.57 2.88 -2.93
C LEU A 51 3.71 2.21 -4.29
N PHE A 52 3.45 0.91 -4.32
CA PHE A 52 3.39 0.14 -5.54
C PHE A 52 2.32 -0.94 -5.43
N VAL A 53 1.94 -1.46 -6.58
CA VAL A 53 0.96 -2.52 -6.71
C VAL A 53 1.68 -3.76 -7.19
N THR A 54 1.41 -4.88 -6.54
CA THR A 54 1.89 -6.18 -6.98
C THR A 54 0.74 -7.00 -7.54
N THR A 55 0.98 -7.66 -8.66
CA THR A 55 0.01 -8.57 -9.26
C THR A 55 0.68 -9.92 -9.45
N ASN A 56 0.09 -10.97 -8.86
CA ASN A 56 0.55 -12.35 -9.08
C ASN A 56 -0.05 -12.87 -10.39
N GLN A 57 0.79 -13.07 -11.40
CA GLN A 57 0.40 -13.67 -12.68
C GLN A 57 1.18 -14.97 -12.88
N GLU A 58 0.50 -16.13 -12.88
CA GLU A 58 0.98 -17.43 -13.39
C GLU A 58 2.51 -17.69 -13.27
N ASP A 59 3.13 -17.47 -12.10
CA ASP A 59 4.58 -17.62 -11.80
C ASP A 59 5.48 -16.37 -11.85
N SER A 60 4.94 -15.16 -12.05
CA SER A 60 5.68 -13.89 -11.97
C SER A 60 4.98 -12.85 -11.12
N LEU A 61 5.76 -12.17 -10.28
CA LEU A 61 5.33 -10.99 -9.53
C LEU A 61 5.55 -9.76 -10.40
N VAL A 62 4.47 -9.16 -10.89
CA VAL A 62 4.53 -7.89 -11.62
C VAL A 62 4.41 -6.76 -10.61
N VAL A 63 5.38 -5.84 -10.60
CA VAL A 63 5.37 -4.65 -9.74
C VAL A 63 5.11 -3.42 -10.61
N SER A 64 4.03 -2.72 -10.32
CA SER A 64 3.65 -1.48 -10.99
C SER A 64 3.65 -0.34 -9.98
N LYS A 65 4.13 0.84 -10.38
CA LYS A 65 4.03 2.02 -9.52
C LYS A 65 2.57 2.42 -9.37
N LEU A 66 2.22 2.93 -8.19
CA LEU A 66 0.92 3.52 -7.97
C LEU A 66 0.99 5.01 -8.29
N ASP A 67 0.31 5.44 -9.35
CA ASP A 67 0.37 6.84 -9.78
C ASP A 67 -0.29 7.77 -8.77
N ALA A 68 0.32 8.93 -8.53
CA ALA A 68 -0.18 10.00 -7.68
C ALA A 68 -1.34 10.77 -8.38
N THR A 69 -2.42 10.05 -8.67
CA THR A 69 -3.62 10.55 -9.36
C THR A 69 -4.87 10.23 -8.55
N PRO A 70 -6.01 10.90 -8.79
CA PRO A 70 -7.28 10.56 -8.14
C PRO A 70 -7.69 9.09 -8.37
N GLU A 71 -7.39 8.55 -9.55
CA GLU A 71 -7.62 7.14 -9.87
C GLU A 71 -6.72 6.23 -9.03
N GLY A 72 -5.43 6.57 -8.89
CA GLY A 72 -4.50 5.86 -8.03
C GLY A 72 -4.90 5.89 -6.56
N TYR A 73 -5.43 7.02 -6.07
CA TYR A 73 -5.97 7.14 -4.71
C TYR A 73 -7.18 6.23 -4.50
N ARG A 74 -8.09 6.13 -5.47
CA ARG A 74 -9.23 5.19 -5.38
C ARG A 74 -8.77 3.75 -5.31
N LEU A 75 -7.82 3.36 -6.17
CA LEU A 75 -7.23 2.03 -6.15
C LEU A 75 -6.53 1.74 -4.82
N PHE A 76 -5.77 2.71 -4.29
CA PHE A 76 -5.16 2.61 -2.97
C PHE A 76 -6.18 2.29 -1.89
N LYS A 77 -7.29 3.04 -1.83
CA LYS A 77 -8.34 2.82 -0.84
C LYS A 77 -8.97 1.44 -0.94
N GLU A 78 -9.28 1.00 -2.16
CA GLU A 78 -9.83 -0.33 -2.42
C GLU A 78 -8.90 -1.43 -1.92
N LEU A 79 -7.61 -1.37 -2.27
CA LEU A 79 -6.61 -2.35 -1.84
C LEU A 79 -6.38 -2.34 -0.32
N VAL A 80 -6.42 -1.17 0.31
CA VAL A 80 -6.33 -1.04 1.78
C VAL A 80 -7.52 -1.69 2.47
N GLU A 81 -8.74 -1.50 1.94
CA GLU A 81 -9.94 -2.13 2.47
C GLU A 81 -9.91 -3.66 2.29
N GLU A 82 -9.49 -4.15 1.12
CA GLU A 82 -9.37 -5.59 0.86
C GLU A 82 -8.36 -6.27 1.78
N GLU A 83 -7.17 -5.69 1.98
CA GLU A 83 -6.13 -6.31 2.80
C GLU A 83 -6.47 -6.25 4.30
N THR A 84 -7.17 -5.20 4.73
CA THR A 84 -7.55 -5.04 6.13
C THR A 84 -8.84 -5.74 6.51
N GLY A 85 -9.66 -6.19 5.54
CA GLY A 85 -10.75 -7.14 5.78
C GLY A 85 -10.25 -8.56 6.11
N TRP A 86 -8.96 -8.84 5.91
CA TRP A 86 -8.32 -10.11 6.23
C TRP A 86 -7.59 -10.12 7.59
N PHE A 87 -7.38 -8.95 8.21
CA PHE A 87 -6.74 -8.76 9.51
C PHE A 87 -7.75 -8.58 10.64
#